data_AF-A0A3C2E801-F1
#
_entry.id   AF-A0A3C2E801-F1
#
_cell.length_a   1.000
_cell.length_b   1.000
_cell.length_c   1.000
_cell.angle_alpha   90.00
_cell.angle_beta   90.00
_cell.angle_gamma   90.00
#
_symmetry.space_group_name_H-M   'P 1'
#
loop_
_entity.id
_entity.type
_entity.pdbx_description
1 polymer ?
#
loop_
_entity_poly.entity_id
_entity_poly.type
_entity_poly.pdbx_seq_one_letter_code
_entity_poly.pdbx_strand_id
1 'polypeptide(L)'
;MGDAYPELGRAQASIESTLEAEEERFQRTLGRGLALLDEATQGMREGDALSGETAFRLYDTYGFPLDLTQDALRARGMSVDTAGFETAMEGQRDAARANWKGSGEAAPDAVWFGVRDRVGETAFLGYDCEAGEGQLAAIIAGGSEHPVLEAGQSGEIVFDRTPFYGESGGQIGDAGVIEFANGARFIVDDVRKRAGDIHGHIGTLESGKVSVGDKATLTVDEDRRARTRSN
;
A
#
# COMPACT_ATOMS: atom_id res chain seq x y z
N MET A 1 -34.93 -6.78 -19.47
CA MET A 1 -33.58 -6.18 -19.62
C MET A 1 -32.51 -7.19 -20.08
N GLY A 2 -32.86 -8.37 -20.60
CA GLY A 2 -31.88 -9.42 -20.95
C GLY A 2 -31.29 -9.36 -22.37
N ASP A 3 -31.89 -8.62 -23.30
CA ASP A 3 -31.47 -8.61 -24.71
C ASP A 3 -30.33 -7.62 -25.02
N ALA A 4 -29.91 -6.80 -24.05
CA ALA A 4 -28.89 -5.76 -24.27
C ALA A 4 -27.47 -6.16 -23.84
N TYR A 5 -27.32 -7.19 -22.99
CA TYR A 5 -26.04 -7.63 -22.42
C TYR A 5 -26.00 -9.16 -22.29
N PRO A 6 -25.79 -9.90 -23.39
CA PRO A 6 -25.80 -11.37 -23.40
C PRO A 6 -24.70 -12.00 -22.51
N GLU A 7 -23.64 -11.26 -22.20
CA GLU A 7 -22.62 -11.61 -21.21
C GLU A 7 -23.15 -11.75 -19.78
N LEU A 8 -24.20 -11.00 -19.38
CA LEU A 8 -24.79 -11.13 -18.04
C LEU A 8 -25.54 -12.47 -17.88
N GLY A 9 -26.20 -12.95 -18.94
CA GLY A 9 -26.83 -14.27 -18.92
C GLY A 9 -25.81 -15.42 -18.86
N ARG A 10 -24.65 -15.27 -19.51
CA ARG A 10 -23.56 -16.25 -19.43
C ARG A 10 -22.82 -16.22 -18.08
N ALA A 11 -22.73 -15.05 -17.46
CA ALA A 11 -22.11 -14.85 -16.16
C ALA A 11 -23.06 -15.06 -14.98
N GLN A 12 -24.37 -15.26 -15.22
CA GLN A 12 -25.39 -15.35 -14.17
C GLN A 12 -25.03 -16.38 -13.09
N ALA A 13 -24.65 -17.60 -13.47
CA ALA A 13 -24.27 -18.64 -12.52
C ALA A 13 -23.03 -18.26 -11.68
N SER A 14 -22.09 -17.49 -12.24
CA SER A 14 -20.91 -17.00 -11.51
C SER A 14 -21.26 -15.84 -10.59
N ILE A 15 -22.17 -14.96 -10.99
CA ILE A 15 -22.67 -13.84 -10.20
C ILE A 15 -23.45 -14.36 -9.01
N GLU A 16 -24.38 -15.30 -9.23
CA GLU A 16 -25.16 -15.95 -8.18
C GLU A 16 -24.24 -16.69 -7.18
N SER A 17 -23.29 -17.49 -7.67
CA SER A 17 -22.33 -18.17 -6.80
C SER A 17 -21.46 -17.20 -5.97
N THR A 18 -21.10 -16.06 -6.54
CA THR A 18 -20.31 -15.04 -5.83
C THR A 18 -21.16 -14.32 -4.79
N LEU A 19 -22.43 -14.00 -5.10
CA LEU A 19 -23.38 -13.41 -4.16
C LEU A 19 -23.67 -14.35 -2.98
N GLU A 20 -23.89 -15.64 -3.24
CA GLU A 20 -24.11 -16.64 -2.18
C GLU A 20 -22.88 -16.77 -1.28
N ALA A 21 -21.67 -16.80 -1.86
CA ALA A 21 -20.43 -16.85 -1.09
C ALA A 21 -20.21 -15.58 -0.25
N GLU A 22 -20.53 -14.40 -0.79
CA GLU A 22 -20.44 -13.12 -0.10
C GLU A 22 -21.48 -13.04 1.03
N GLU A 23 -22.69 -13.52 0.81
CA GLU A 23 -23.76 -13.58 1.81
C GLU A 23 -23.41 -14.52 2.95
N GLU A 24 -22.93 -15.73 2.66
CA GLU A 24 -22.45 -16.65 3.70
C GLU A 24 -21.30 -16.04 4.51
N ARG A 25 -20.37 -15.36 3.83
CA ARG A 25 -19.25 -14.67 4.49
C ARG A 25 -19.76 -13.54 5.38
N PHE A 26 -20.71 -12.75 4.90
CA PHE A 26 -21.35 -11.69 5.67
C PHE A 26 -22.07 -12.25 6.91
N GLN A 27 -22.86 -13.31 6.76
CA GLN A 27 -23.56 -13.95 7.89
C GLN A 27 -22.58 -14.49 8.94
N ARG A 28 -21.48 -15.13 8.52
CA ARG A 28 -20.43 -15.60 9.43
C ARG A 28 -19.76 -14.46 10.19
N THR A 29 -19.42 -13.38 9.49
CA THR A 29 -18.83 -12.17 10.10
C THR A 29 -19.79 -11.50 11.08
N LEU A 30 -21.07 -11.40 10.70
CA LEU A 30 -22.13 -10.81 11.51
C LEU A 30 -22.33 -11.58 12.83
N GLY A 31 -22.43 -12.90 12.75
CA GLY A 31 -22.61 -13.75 13.93
C GLY A 31 -21.45 -13.63 14.91
N ARG A 32 -20.21 -13.59 14.41
CA ARG A 32 -19.02 -13.38 15.26
C ARG A 32 -18.98 -11.98 15.86
N GLY A 33 -19.32 -10.95 15.08
CA GLY A 33 -19.35 -9.57 15.55
C GLY A 33 -20.38 -9.33 16.65
N LEU A 34 -21.58 -9.92 16.53
CA LEU A 34 -22.61 -9.85 17.57
C LEU A 34 -22.19 -10.55 18.87
N ALA A 35 -21.57 -11.72 18.78
CA ALA A 35 -21.07 -12.43 19.97
C ALA A 35 -20.00 -11.62 20.71
N LEU A 36 -19.09 -10.97 19.98
CA LEU A 36 -18.06 -10.11 20.57
C LEU A 36 -18.65 -8.82 21.15
N LEU A 37 -19.70 -8.26 20.54
CA LEU A 37 -20.42 -7.13 21.10
C LEU A 37 -21.14 -7.52 22.41
N ASP A 38 -21.71 -8.72 22.48
CA ASP A 38 -22.32 -9.24 23.70
C ASP A 38 -21.30 -9.40 24.83
N GLU A 39 -20.11 -9.90 24.52
CA GLU A 39 -19.00 -10.00 25.47
C GLU A 39 -18.52 -8.61 25.92
N ALA A 40 -18.34 -7.68 24.98
CA ALA A 40 -17.89 -6.31 25.25
C ALA A 40 -18.89 -5.51 26.10
N THR A 41 -20.17 -5.84 26.02
CA THR A 41 -21.26 -5.18 26.76
C THR A 41 -21.65 -5.91 28.04
N GLN A 42 -20.94 -6.99 28.38
CA GLN A 42 -21.22 -7.79 29.55
C GLN A 42 -21.05 -6.96 30.83
N GLY A 43 -22.15 -6.72 31.54
CA GLY A 43 -22.17 -5.93 32.77
C GLY A 43 -22.48 -4.44 32.59
N MET A 44 -22.68 -3.99 31.34
CA MET A 44 -23.23 -2.67 31.04
C MET A 44 -24.75 -2.64 31.26
N ARG A 45 -25.28 -1.45 31.54
CA ARG A 45 -26.70 -1.20 31.82
C ARG A 45 -27.24 -0.15 30.86
N GLU A 46 -28.56 -0.02 30.85
CA GLU A 46 -29.24 1.06 30.15
C GLU A 46 -28.66 2.43 30.54
N GLY A 47 -28.36 3.25 29.54
CA GLY A 47 -27.69 4.55 29.69
C GLY A 47 -26.17 4.52 29.57
N ASP A 48 -25.54 3.34 29.60
CA ASP A 48 -24.08 3.22 29.43
C ASP A 48 -23.68 3.42 27.96
N ALA A 49 -22.43 3.87 27.76
CA ALA A 49 -21.82 4.05 26.45
C ALA A 49 -20.68 3.03 26.25
N LEU A 50 -20.74 2.27 25.16
CA LEU A 50 -19.65 1.39 24.75
C LEU A 50 -18.47 2.27 24.34
N SER A 51 -17.29 1.98 24.86
CA SER A 51 -16.11 2.78 24.57
C SER A 51 -15.79 2.76 23.08
N GLY A 52 -15.40 3.91 22.55
CA GLY A 52 -15.08 4.08 21.13
C GLY A 52 -13.93 3.18 20.67
N GLU A 53 -12.97 2.89 21.54
CA GLU A 53 -11.87 1.94 21.26
C GLU A 53 -12.39 0.50 21.06
N THR A 54 -13.38 0.08 21.84
CA THR A 54 -13.97 -1.26 21.72
C THR A 54 -14.82 -1.37 20.46
N ALA A 55 -15.62 -0.34 20.17
CA ALA A 55 -16.35 -0.24 18.89
C ALA A 55 -15.39 -0.21 17.69
N PHE A 56 -14.25 0.48 17.81
CA PHE A 56 -13.22 0.53 16.79
C PHE A 56 -12.59 -0.85 16.56
N ARG A 57 -12.32 -1.62 17.62
CA ARG A 57 -11.79 -2.98 17.50
C ARG A 57 -12.77 -3.93 16.79
N LEU A 58 -14.07 -3.81 17.09
CA LEU A 58 -15.13 -4.56 16.40
C LEU A 58 -15.14 -4.25 14.89
N TYR A 59 -14.98 -2.97 14.54
CA TYR A 59 -14.90 -2.52 13.16
C TYR A 59 -13.62 -2.99 12.45
N ASP A 60 -12.45 -2.66 12.99
CA ASP A 60 -11.16 -2.85 12.33
C ASP A 60 -10.71 -4.33 12.28
N THR A 61 -10.77 -5.01 13.43
CA THR A 61 -10.23 -6.38 13.54
C THR A 61 -11.24 -7.43 13.07
N TYR A 62 -12.53 -7.18 13.30
CA TYR A 62 -13.58 -8.19 13.08
C TYR A 62 -14.53 -7.82 11.94
N GLY A 63 -14.37 -6.65 11.32
CA GLY A 63 -15.18 -6.21 10.18
C GLY A 63 -16.64 -5.94 10.54
N PHE A 64 -16.95 -5.71 11.82
CA PHE A 64 -18.33 -5.47 12.27
C PHE A 64 -18.66 -3.97 12.19
N PRO A 65 -19.61 -3.56 11.32
CA PRO A 65 -19.92 -2.14 11.10
C PRO A 65 -20.32 -1.38 12.37
N LEU A 66 -19.89 -0.12 12.46
CA LEU A 66 -20.30 0.78 13.56
C LEU A 66 -21.82 0.93 13.62
N ASP A 67 -22.48 1.05 12.47
CA ASP A 67 -23.93 1.23 12.37
C ASP A 67 -24.68 0.07 13.02
N LEU A 68 -24.24 -1.17 12.77
CA LEU A 68 -24.83 -2.37 13.36
C LEU A 68 -24.54 -2.47 14.86
N THR A 69 -23.39 -1.97 15.30
CA THR A 69 -23.06 -1.84 16.73
C THR A 69 -24.01 -0.86 17.41
N GLN A 70 -24.23 0.31 16.81
CA GLN A 70 -25.14 1.33 17.32
C GLN A 70 -26.58 0.83 17.38
N ASP A 71 -27.05 0.13 16.34
CA ASP A 71 -28.42 -0.42 16.31
C ASP A 71 -28.62 -1.50 17.38
N ALA A 72 -27.65 -2.40 17.54
CA ALA A 72 -27.69 -3.45 18.56
C ALA A 72 -27.69 -2.88 19.99
N LEU A 73 -26.91 -1.83 20.26
CA LEU A 73 -26.88 -1.15 21.56
C LEU A 73 -28.12 -0.32 21.82
N ARG A 74 -28.66 0.36 20.80
CA ARG A 74 -29.88 1.16 20.90
C ARG A 74 -31.06 0.30 21.34
N ALA A 75 -31.16 -0.93 20.85
CA ALA A 75 -32.18 -1.89 21.28
C ALA A 75 -32.12 -2.23 22.77
N ARG A 76 -30.96 -2.02 23.42
CA ARG A 76 -30.71 -2.24 24.85
C ARG A 76 -30.64 -0.93 25.66
N GLY A 77 -30.99 0.20 25.05
CA GLY A 77 -30.92 1.52 25.66
C GLY A 77 -29.48 1.97 25.98
N MET A 78 -28.49 1.42 25.29
CA MET A 78 -27.08 1.80 25.38
C MET A 78 -26.67 2.63 24.16
N SER A 79 -25.53 3.32 24.27
CA SER A 79 -24.96 4.13 23.19
C SER A 79 -23.52 3.69 22.85
N VAL A 80 -22.98 4.20 21.75
CA VAL A 80 -21.54 4.09 21.43
C VAL A 80 -20.92 5.47 21.63
N ASP A 81 -19.74 5.52 22.25
CA ASP A 81 -18.90 6.71 22.23
C ASP A 81 -18.30 6.91 20.83
N THR A 82 -19.01 7.67 19.99
CA THR A 82 -18.61 7.96 18.61
C THR A 82 -17.38 8.86 18.55
N ALA A 83 -17.19 9.75 19.52
CA ALA A 83 -16.02 10.63 19.57
C ALA A 83 -14.74 9.82 19.88
N GLY A 84 -14.83 8.87 20.80
CA GLY A 84 -13.76 7.91 21.07
C GLY A 84 -13.47 7.01 19.86
N PHE A 85 -14.49 6.64 19.09
CA PHE A 85 -14.33 5.83 17.88
C PHE A 85 -13.59 6.60 16.79
N GLU A 86 -13.99 7.86 16.53
CA GLU A 86 -13.31 8.74 15.59
C GLU A 86 -11.85 8.98 16.00
N THR A 87 -11.60 9.22 17.30
CA THR A 87 -10.24 9.36 17.84
C THR A 87 -9.41 8.10 17.61
N ALA A 88 -9.99 6.90 17.81
CA ALA A 88 -9.31 5.63 17.55
C ALA A 88 -9.06 5.41 16.05
N MET A 89 -9.98 5.84 15.18
CA MET A 89 -9.81 5.80 13.73
C MET A 89 -8.71 6.75 13.26
N GLU A 90 -8.64 7.96 13.82
CA GLU A 90 -7.54 8.91 13.56
C GLU A 90 -6.21 8.37 14.08
N GLY A 91 -6.20 7.79 15.28
CA GLY A 91 -5.03 7.12 15.85
C GLY A 91 -4.54 5.96 15.00
N GLN A 92 -5.44 5.16 14.42
CA GLN A 92 -5.08 4.12 13.45
C GLN A 92 -4.60 4.73 12.13
N ARG A 93 -5.20 5.80 11.62
CA ARG A 93 -4.70 6.50 10.42
C ARG A 93 -3.31 7.05 10.63
N ASP A 94 -3.03 7.61 11.81
CA ASP A 94 -1.72 8.16 12.16
C ASP A 94 -0.71 7.06 12.49
N ALA A 95 -1.13 5.95 13.10
CA ALA A 95 -0.32 4.76 13.28
C ALA A 95 -0.06 4.04 11.96
N ALA A 96 -1.02 4.02 11.03
CA ALA A 96 -0.85 3.56 9.67
C ALA A 96 0.11 4.49 8.94
N ARG A 97 0.02 5.83 9.09
CA ARG A 97 1.02 6.79 8.58
C ARG A 97 2.41 6.65 9.23
N ALA A 98 2.48 6.26 10.49
CA ALA A 98 3.72 6.03 11.22
C ALA A 98 4.35 4.66 10.92
N ASN A 99 3.53 3.64 10.65
CA ASN A 99 3.97 2.32 10.14
C ASN A 99 4.22 2.36 8.63
N TRP A 100 3.61 3.29 7.90
CA TRP A 100 3.91 3.66 6.51
C TRP A 100 5.26 4.39 6.42
N LYS A 101 5.67 5.09 7.48
CA LYS A 101 7.07 5.53 7.64
C LYS A 101 8.08 4.36 7.72
N GLY A 102 7.62 3.12 7.96
CA GLY A 102 8.46 1.91 8.01
C GLY A 102 8.17 0.85 6.94
N SER A 103 7.06 0.96 6.21
CA SER A 103 6.72 0.10 5.08
C SER A 103 6.44 1.00 3.89
N GLY A 104 7.43 1.14 3.00
CA GLY A 104 7.39 2.10 1.92
C GLY A 104 6.12 1.99 1.08
N GLU A 105 5.28 3.03 1.14
CA GLU A 105 4.24 3.23 0.14
C GLU A 105 4.26 4.66 -0.42
N ALA A 106 4.34 4.67 -1.74
CA ALA A 106 3.87 5.65 -2.71
C ALA A 106 3.54 7.06 -2.20
N ALA A 107 4.25 8.05 -2.76
CA ALA A 107 3.68 9.39 -2.89
C ALA A 107 2.28 9.32 -3.53
N PRO A 108 1.35 10.21 -3.14
CA PRO A 108 0.03 10.27 -3.76
C PRO A 108 0.17 10.33 -5.28
N ASP A 109 -0.66 9.58 -6.02
CA ASP A 109 -0.56 9.41 -7.49
C ASP A 109 -0.34 10.74 -8.24
N ALA A 110 -0.88 11.84 -7.71
CA ALA A 110 -0.68 13.21 -8.22
C ALA A 110 0.80 13.62 -8.37
N VAL A 111 1.68 13.23 -7.44
CA VAL A 111 3.13 13.53 -7.52
C VAL A 111 3.76 12.76 -8.68
N TRP A 112 3.36 11.50 -8.87
CA TRP A 112 3.88 10.65 -9.93
C TRP A 112 3.44 11.10 -11.33
N PHE A 113 2.21 11.62 -11.48
CA PHE A 113 1.77 12.24 -12.73
C PHE A 113 2.63 13.46 -13.09
N GLY A 114 2.94 14.33 -12.12
CA GLY A 114 3.82 15.48 -12.34
C GLY A 114 5.26 15.09 -12.69
N VAL A 115 5.80 14.04 -12.04
CA VAL A 115 7.12 13.49 -12.37
C VAL A 115 7.11 12.89 -13.79
N ARG A 116 6.06 12.18 -14.19
CA ARG A 116 5.91 11.60 -15.54
C ARG A 116 5.93 12.66 -16.63
N ASP A 117 5.16 13.72 -16.47
CA ASP A 117 5.12 14.81 -17.45
C ASP A 117 6.48 15.49 -17.62
N ARG A 118 7.31 15.52 -16.57
CA ARG A 118 8.65 16.14 -16.58
C ARG A 118 9.76 15.21 -17.06
N VAL A 119 9.75 13.96 -16.60
CA VAL A 119 10.85 12.99 -16.78
C VAL A 119 10.61 12.07 -17.98
N GLY A 120 9.36 11.82 -18.35
CA GLY A 120 8.98 10.84 -19.36
C GLY A 120 9.00 9.41 -18.83
N GLU A 121 8.94 8.45 -19.76
CA GLU A 121 9.01 7.02 -19.45
C GLU A 121 10.43 6.58 -19.04
N THR A 122 10.55 5.64 -18.11
CA THR A 122 11.85 5.04 -17.78
C THR A 122 12.20 3.97 -18.80
N ALA A 123 13.35 4.10 -19.47
CA ALA A 123 13.83 3.11 -20.43
C ALA A 123 14.33 1.84 -19.70
N PHE A 124 13.57 0.76 -19.77
CA PHE A 124 14.00 -0.54 -19.24
C PHE A 124 15.05 -1.15 -20.18
N LEU A 125 16.26 -1.42 -19.66
CA LEU A 125 17.39 -1.90 -20.45
C LEU A 125 17.30 -3.38 -20.85
N GLY A 126 16.31 -4.11 -20.34
CA GLY A 126 16.06 -5.50 -20.69
C GLY A 126 16.62 -6.52 -19.68
N TYR A 127 16.22 -7.78 -19.87
CA TYR A 127 16.52 -8.88 -18.95
C TYR A 127 17.95 -9.43 -19.03
N ASP A 128 18.71 -9.03 -20.06
CA ASP A 128 20.08 -9.49 -20.35
C ASP A 128 21.15 -8.56 -19.76
N CYS A 129 20.76 -7.42 -19.20
CA CYS A 129 21.66 -6.45 -18.58
C CYS A 129 21.49 -6.46 -17.05
N GLU A 130 22.51 -6.99 -16.36
CA GLU A 130 22.55 -7.11 -14.88
C GLU A 130 23.09 -5.84 -14.21
N ALA A 131 23.81 -5.03 -14.98
CA ALA A 131 24.25 -3.69 -14.60
C ALA A 131 23.97 -2.68 -15.72
N GLY A 132 23.67 -1.44 -15.34
CA GLY A 132 23.43 -0.35 -16.29
C GLY A 132 23.79 1.00 -15.69
N GLU A 133 24.20 1.94 -16.52
CA GLU A 133 24.38 3.33 -16.10
C GLU A 133 23.06 4.10 -16.29
N GLY A 134 22.70 4.94 -15.32
CA GLY A 134 21.51 5.79 -15.38
C GLY A 134 21.75 7.16 -14.77
N GLN A 135 20.94 8.14 -15.17
CA GLN A 135 20.90 9.47 -14.59
C GLN A 135 19.67 9.61 -13.70
N LEU A 136 19.88 10.07 -12.47
CA LEU A 136 18.85 10.30 -11.48
C LEU A 136 17.94 11.45 -11.94
N ALA A 137 16.67 11.15 -12.19
CA ALA A 137 15.71 12.09 -12.78
C ALA A 137 14.73 12.68 -11.76
N ALA A 138 14.43 11.94 -10.69
CA ALA A 138 13.61 12.42 -9.57
C ALA A 138 13.94 11.67 -8.27
N ILE A 139 13.72 12.35 -7.15
CA ILE A 139 13.81 11.79 -5.81
C ILE A 139 12.49 12.10 -5.10
N ILE A 140 11.85 11.08 -4.56
CA ILE A 140 10.60 11.18 -3.83
C ILE A 140 10.85 10.66 -2.42
N ALA A 141 10.64 11.49 -1.41
CA ALA A 141 10.77 11.10 -0.01
C ALA A 141 9.60 11.64 0.79
N GLY A 142 9.04 10.84 1.71
CA GLY A 142 7.91 11.27 2.53
C GLY A 142 6.64 11.65 1.75
N GLY A 143 6.50 11.18 0.51
CA GLY A 143 5.37 11.49 -0.36
C GLY A 143 5.48 12.77 -1.18
N SER A 144 6.64 13.44 -1.17
CA SER A 144 6.90 14.66 -1.96
C SER A 144 8.21 14.56 -2.74
N GLU A 145 8.33 15.35 -3.82
CA GLU A 145 9.58 15.44 -4.57
C GLU A 145 10.62 16.28 -3.80
N HIS A 146 11.84 15.77 -3.73
CA HIS A 146 12.97 16.47 -3.12
C HIS A 146 14.09 16.63 -4.16
N PRO A 147 14.86 17.73 -4.11
CA PRO A 147 16.00 17.91 -5.02
C PRO A 147 17.21 17.03 -4.63
N VAL A 148 17.22 16.52 -3.40
CA VAL A 148 18.37 15.91 -2.74
C VAL A 148 17.91 14.82 -1.76
N LEU A 149 18.68 13.74 -1.64
CA LEU A 149 18.57 12.72 -0.60
C LEU A 149 19.89 12.62 0.18
N GLU A 150 19.80 12.48 1.50
CA GLU A 150 20.96 12.40 2.40
C GLU A 150 21.07 11.02 3.07
N ALA A 151 22.28 10.68 3.54
CA ALA A 151 22.55 9.38 4.15
C ALA A 151 21.59 9.09 5.33
N GLY A 152 21.10 7.85 5.39
CA GLY A 152 20.11 7.39 6.36
C GLY A 152 18.66 7.71 5.98
N GLN A 153 18.41 8.42 4.87
CA GLN A 153 17.06 8.70 4.40
C GLN A 153 16.58 7.61 3.44
N SER A 154 15.33 7.19 3.63
CA SER A 154 14.61 6.30 2.72
C SER A 154 13.75 7.11 1.75
N GLY A 155 13.62 6.61 0.53
CA GLY A 155 12.83 7.25 -0.52
C GLY A 155 12.70 6.39 -1.76
N GLU A 156 11.97 6.90 -2.74
CA GLU A 156 11.87 6.34 -4.09
C GLU A 156 12.68 7.22 -5.05
N ILE A 157 13.60 6.61 -5.78
CA ILE A 157 14.40 7.31 -6.78
C ILE A 157 14.08 6.81 -8.19
N VAL A 158 14.05 7.73 -9.14
CA VAL A 158 13.69 7.46 -10.54
C VAL A 158 14.88 7.77 -11.42
N PHE A 159 15.21 6.85 -12.31
CA PHE A 159 16.25 7.04 -13.32
C PHE A 159 15.65 7.18 -14.72
N ASP A 160 16.40 7.77 -15.64
CA ASP A 160 16.07 7.80 -17.07
C ASP A 160 16.02 6.39 -17.68
N ARG A 161 16.90 5.50 -17.21
CA ARG A 161 16.97 4.11 -17.61
C ARG A 161 17.32 3.21 -16.42
N THR A 162 16.84 1.97 -16.45
CA THR A 162 17.13 1.01 -15.38
C THR A 162 17.23 -0.43 -15.89
N PRO A 163 18.17 -1.23 -15.34
CA PRO A 163 18.16 -2.68 -15.49
C PRO A 163 17.20 -3.39 -14.52
N PHE A 164 16.63 -2.68 -13.52
CA PHE A 164 15.73 -3.26 -12.52
C PHE A 164 14.32 -3.47 -13.07
N TYR A 165 13.74 -4.63 -12.79
CA TYR A 165 12.36 -4.95 -13.10
C TYR A 165 11.43 -4.38 -12.03
N GLY A 166 10.47 -3.56 -12.47
CA GLY A 166 9.40 -3.07 -11.61
C GLY A 166 8.26 -4.09 -11.51
N GLU A 167 7.79 -4.32 -10.28
CA GLU A 167 6.70 -5.25 -9.95
C GLU A 167 5.54 -5.13 -10.96
N SER A 168 5.22 -6.24 -11.62
CA SER A 168 4.13 -6.31 -12.60
C SER A 168 3.73 -7.76 -12.82
N GLY A 169 2.43 -8.02 -12.92
CA GLY A 169 1.89 -9.36 -13.25
C GLY A 169 2.02 -10.41 -12.14
N GLY A 170 2.13 -10.00 -10.86
CA GLY A 170 2.27 -10.91 -9.71
C GLY A 170 3.72 -11.28 -9.37
N GLN A 171 4.70 -10.75 -10.08
CA GLN A 171 6.12 -10.94 -9.82
C GLN A 171 6.69 -9.79 -8.98
N ILE A 172 7.35 -10.12 -7.87
CA ILE A 172 8.01 -9.17 -6.95
C ILE A 172 9.09 -8.36 -7.70
N GLY A 173 9.18 -7.07 -7.41
CA GLY A 173 10.21 -6.18 -7.97
C GLY A 173 11.64 -6.60 -7.60
N ASP A 174 12.61 -6.16 -8.40
CA ASP A 174 14.01 -6.45 -8.14
C ASP A 174 14.56 -5.67 -6.95
N ALA A 175 15.64 -6.19 -6.37
CA ALA A 175 16.44 -5.52 -5.35
C ALA A 175 17.90 -5.46 -5.79
N GLY A 176 18.70 -4.63 -5.16
CA GLY A 176 20.10 -4.44 -5.57
C GLY A 176 20.73 -3.19 -4.99
N VAL A 177 21.78 -2.71 -5.66
CA VAL A 177 22.60 -1.59 -5.20
C VAL A 177 22.76 -0.60 -6.32
N ILE A 178 22.63 0.69 -5.99
CA ILE A 178 22.89 1.80 -6.89
C ILE A 178 24.07 2.60 -6.33
N GLU A 179 25.15 2.66 -7.10
CA GLU A 179 26.37 3.37 -6.74
C GLU A 179 26.52 4.63 -7.59
N PHE A 180 26.56 5.79 -6.94
CA PHE A 180 26.70 7.07 -7.62
C PHE A 180 28.16 7.39 -7.90
N ALA A 181 28.43 8.13 -8.96
CA ALA A 181 29.79 8.52 -9.34
C ALA A 181 30.52 9.36 -8.26
N ASN A 182 29.78 9.98 -7.33
CA ASN A 182 30.31 10.70 -6.19
C ASN A 182 30.66 9.80 -4.98
N GLY A 183 30.51 8.48 -5.12
CA GLY A 183 30.75 7.49 -4.07
C GLY A 183 29.58 7.25 -3.11
N ALA A 184 28.41 7.88 -3.34
CA ALA A 184 27.21 7.60 -2.55
C ALA A 184 26.62 6.24 -2.93
N ARG A 185 26.02 5.56 -1.95
CA ARG A 185 25.48 4.20 -2.11
C ARG A 185 24.03 4.14 -1.65
N PHE A 186 23.16 3.69 -2.55
CA PHE A 186 21.74 3.50 -2.30
C PHE A 186 21.39 2.02 -2.40
N ILE A 187 20.75 1.49 -1.37
CA ILE A 187 20.30 0.10 -1.30
C ILE A 187 18.85 0.06 -1.78
N VAL A 188 18.59 -0.70 -2.84
CA VAL A 188 17.26 -0.88 -3.43
C VAL A 188 16.63 -2.13 -2.83
N ASP A 189 15.51 -1.97 -2.15
CA ASP A 189 14.77 -3.05 -1.50
C ASP A 189 13.68 -3.65 -2.40
N ASP A 190 13.07 -2.79 -3.23
CA ASP A 190 11.97 -3.09 -4.14
C ASP A 190 11.93 -2.08 -5.30
N VAL A 191 11.36 -2.46 -6.44
CA VAL A 191 11.13 -1.56 -7.58
C VAL A 191 9.68 -1.71 -8.02
N ARG A 192 8.97 -0.58 -8.13
CA ARG A 192 7.55 -0.58 -8.53
C ARG A 192 7.30 0.33 -9.72
N LYS A 193 6.31 -0.06 -10.53
CA LYS A 193 5.81 0.82 -11.60
C LYS A 193 4.93 1.92 -11.00
N ARG A 194 5.25 3.17 -11.31
CA ARG A 194 4.53 4.38 -10.90
C ARG A 194 4.00 5.08 -12.14
N ALA A 195 2.81 5.68 -12.05
CA ALA A 195 2.13 6.34 -13.16
C ALA A 195 2.05 5.54 -14.50
N GLY A 196 2.14 4.21 -14.42
CA GLY A 196 2.06 3.26 -15.54
C GLY A 196 3.42 2.78 -16.09
N ASP A 197 4.40 3.67 -16.24
CA ASP A 197 5.64 3.44 -17.00
C ASP A 197 6.94 3.91 -16.30
N ILE A 198 6.84 4.54 -15.13
CA ILE A 198 8.01 4.96 -14.35
C ILE A 198 8.44 3.86 -13.41
N HIS A 199 9.75 3.58 -13.33
CA HIS A 199 10.29 2.63 -12.37
C HIS A 199 10.79 3.38 -11.12
N GLY A 200 10.00 3.34 -10.05
CA GLY A 200 10.37 3.88 -8.74
C GLY A 200 11.21 2.86 -7.97
N HIS A 201 12.48 3.18 -7.73
CA HIS A 201 13.39 2.33 -6.95
C HIS A 201 13.25 2.70 -5.48
N ILE A 202 12.62 1.82 -4.71
CA ILE A 202 12.33 2.00 -3.30
C ILE A 202 13.54 1.51 -2.50
N GLY A 203 14.05 2.36 -1.62
CA GLY A 203 15.24 2.00 -0.87
C GLY A 203 15.72 3.06 0.09
N THR A 204 16.94 2.87 0.58
CA THR A 204 17.59 3.75 1.57
C THR A 204 18.98 4.15 1.12
N LEU A 205 19.31 5.43 1.26
CA LEU A 205 20.67 5.91 1.03
C LEU A 205 21.55 5.52 2.22
N GLU A 206 22.45 4.57 2.03
CA GLU A 206 23.33 4.09 3.10
C GLU A 206 24.41 5.13 3.43
N SER A 207 24.96 5.78 2.40
CA SER A 207 26.03 6.75 2.58
C SER A 207 26.06 7.83 1.50
N GLY A 208 26.56 9.00 1.87
CA GLY A 208 26.74 10.14 0.98
C GLY A 208 25.50 11.03 0.84
N LYS A 209 25.46 11.75 -0.28
CA LYS A 209 24.40 12.70 -0.63
C LYS A 209 24.21 12.64 -2.14
N VAL A 210 22.96 12.56 -2.59
CA VAL A 210 22.64 12.47 -4.02
C VAL A 210 21.65 13.55 -4.40
N SER A 211 21.77 14.07 -5.62
CA SER A 211 20.92 15.13 -6.16
C SER A 211 20.37 14.74 -7.52
N VAL A 212 19.20 15.28 -7.86
CA VAL A 212 18.64 15.10 -9.21
C VAL A 212 19.66 15.55 -10.27
N GLY A 213 19.93 14.70 -11.25
CA GLY A 213 20.93 14.88 -12.30
C GLY A 213 22.21 14.05 -12.11
N ASP A 214 22.42 13.44 -10.93
CA ASP A 214 23.61 12.62 -10.68
C ASP A 214 23.60 11.33 -11.52
N LYS A 215 24.79 10.88 -11.93
CA LYS A 215 24.99 9.62 -12.64
C LYS A 215 25.27 8.49 -11.65
N ALA A 216 24.67 7.34 -11.89
CA ALA A 216 24.87 6.15 -11.08
C ALA A 216 25.02 4.89 -11.94
N THR A 217 25.69 3.91 -11.36
CA THR A 217 25.72 2.52 -11.82
C THR A 217 24.69 1.75 -11.01
N LEU A 218 23.73 1.14 -11.71
CA LEU A 218 22.64 0.36 -11.17
C LEU A 218 22.99 -1.12 -11.32
N THR A 219 23.05 -1.85 -10.21
CA THR A 219 23.41 -3.28 -10.18
C THR A 219 22.32 -4.08 -9.49
N VAL A 220 21.75 -5.08 -10.18
CA VAL A 220 20.67 -5.92 -9.64
C VAL A 220 21.24 -7.09 -8.83
N ASP A 221 20.57 -7.49 -7.76
CA ASP A 221 20.88 -8.70 -6.99
C ASP A 221 20.42 -9.96 -7.74
N GLU A 222 21.39 -10.68 -8.30
CA GLU A 222 21.20 -11.89 -9.11
C GLU A 222 20.50 -13.03 -8.33
N ASP A 223 20.86 -13.24 -7.06
CA ASP A 223 20.37 -14.34 -6.23
C ASP A 223 18.89 -14.15 -5.87
N ARG A 224 18.47 -12.91 -5.65
CA ARG A 224 17.06 -12.59 -5.39
C ARG A 224 16.24 -12.65 -6.68
N ARG A 225 16.75 -12.15 -7.80
CA ARG A 225 16.09 -12.20 -9.11
C ARG A 225 15.88 -13.64 -9.61
N ALA A 226 16.87 -14.53 -9.43
CA ALA A 226 16.76 -15.94 -9.81
C ALA A 226 15.65 -16.69 -9.03
N ARG A 227 15.46 -16.36 -7.74
CA ARG A 227 14.41 -16.96 -6.90
C ARG A 227 13.00 -16.52 -7.30
N THR A 228 12.83 -15.26 -7.70
CA THR A 228 11.52 -14.75 -8.15
C THR A 228 11.14 -15.26 -9.55
N ARG A 229 12.11 -15.64 -10.40
CA ARG A 229 11.85 -16.26 -11.73
C ARG A 229 11.36 -17.71 -11.66
N SER A 230 11.48 -18.39 -10.51
CA SER A 230 11.25 -19.84 -10.38
C SER A 230 9.86 -20.24 -9.86
N ASN A 231 8.97 -19.28 -9.56
CA ASN A 231 7.59 -19.51 -9.11
C ASN A 231 6.59 -18.95 -10.11
#